data_AF-A0A661WD94-F1
#
_entry.id   AF-A0A661WD94-F1
#
_cell.length_a   1.000
_cell.length_b   1.000
_cell.length_c   1.000
_cell.angle_alpha   90.00
_cell.angle_beta   90.00
_cell.angle_gamma   90.00
#
_symmetry.space_group_name_H-M   'P 1'
#
loop_
_entity.id
_entity.type
_entity.pdbx_description
1 polymer ?
#
loop_
_entity_poly.entity_id
_entity_poly.type
_entity_poly.pdbx_seq_one_letter_code
_entity_poly.pdbx_strand_id
1 'polypeptide(L)'
;MKLSQLFRKNLTIIILLAVLAFLFTVAAQGMESKDFVITLLRGLSVGSITFLVASGFSLIFGLLDVLNLAHGTLFMIGAYVGWTVYVRPDTFVDLLAPLALLISGFLLGDVWKVLVSKIKLKGSIRKVLPWLGILLSGWILFSILKTYPISIWEPGNYALSPIGISYLATQGIRGQFPPPDMS
;
A
#
# COMPACT_ATOMS: atom_id res chain seq x y z
N MET A 1 25.70 -54.11 -12.80
CA MET A 1 24.27 -53.99 -13.20
C MET A 1 23.48 -52.87 -12.49
N LYS A 2 24.12 -51.89 -11.80
CA LYS A 2 23.40 -50.78 -11.13
C LYS A 2 23.46 -49.43 -11.88
N LEU A 3 24.41 -49.25 -12.80
CA LEU A 3 24.65 -47.98 -13.49
C LEU A 3 23.55 -47.62 -14.51
N SER A 4 23.00 -48.61 -15.23
CA SER A 4 21.92 -48.35 -16.20
C SER A 4 20.56 -48.06 -15.54
N GLN A 5 20.35 -48.53 -14.30
CA GLN A 5 19.13 -48.22 -13.53
C GLN A 5 19.15 -46.78 -12.98
N LEU A 6 20.32 -46.27 -12.57
CA LEU A 6 20.49 -44.87 -12.16
C LEU A 6 20.20 -43.90 -13.33
N PHE A 7 20.68 -44.23 -14.53
CA PHE A 7 20.44 -43.42 -15.73
C PHE A 7 18.96 -43.33 -16.11
N ARG A 8 18.22 -44.43 -15.99
CA ARG A 8 16.78 -44.46 -16.32
C ARG A 8 15.91 -43.75 -15.28
N LYS A 9 16.29 -43.82 -14.00
CA LYS A 9 15.53 -43.18 -12.91
C LYS A 9 15.66 -41.66 -12.90
N ASN A 10 16.83 -41.14 -13.29
CA ASN A 10 17.14 -39.70 -13.26
C ASN A 10 17.28 -39.09 -14.66
N LEU A 11 16.69 -39.72 -15.68
CA LEU A 11 16.87 -39.35 -17.08
C LEU A 11 16.52 -37.87 -17.34
N THR A 12 15.44 -37.38 -16.73
CA THR A 12 15.01 -35.97 -16.85
C THR A 12 16.04 -34.99 -16.30
N ILE A 13 16.63 -35.28 -15.13
CA ILE A 13 17.67 -34.44 -14.53
C ILE A 13 18.94 -34.47 -15.39
N ILE A 14 19.30 -35.63 -15.92
CA ILE A 14 20.48 -35.80 -16.77
C ILE A 14 20.31 -35.03 -18.09
N ILE A 15 19.15 -35.13 -18.72
CA ILE A 15 18.83 -34.38 -19.95
C ILE A 15 18.87 -32.88 -19.68
N LEU A 16 18.25 -32.41 -18.59
CA LEU A 16 18.25 -31.00 -18.21
C LEU A 16 19.68 -30.48 -18.03
N LEU A 17 20.52 -31.21 -17.28
CA LEU A 17 21.92 -30.86 -17.06
C LEU A 17 22.72 -30.87 -18.37
N ALA A 18 22.47 -31.82 -19.27
CA ALA A 18 23.12 -31.89 -20.56
C ALA A 18 22.74 -30.70 -21.46
N VAL A 19 21.45 -30.34 -21.52
CA VAL A 19 20.97 -29.16 -22.27
C VAL A 19 21.56 -27.88 -21.69
N LEU A 20 21.59 -27.74 -20.36
CA LEU A 20 22.13 -26.56 -19.70
C LEU A 20 23.64 -26.43 -19.93
N ALA A 21 24.39 -27.54 -19.87
CA ALA A 21 25.81 -27.57 -20.19
C ALA A 21 26.07 -27.21 -21.66
N PHE A 22 25.25 -27.71 -22.59
CA PHE A 22 25.33 -27.37 -24.00
C PHE A 22 25.07 -25.87 -24.26
N LEU A 23 24.03 -25.31 -23.65
CA LEU A 23 23.76 -23.87 -23.75
C LEU A 23 24.89 -23.03 -23.15
N PHE A 24 25.47 -23.47 -22.04
CA PHE A 24 26.58 -22.78 -21.38
C PHE A 24 27.84 -22.78 -22.24
N THR A 25 28.17 -23.90 -22.89
CA THR A 25 29.33 -23.97 -23.80
C THR A 25 29.11 -23.12 -25.05
N VAL A 26 27.90 -23.12 -25.62
CA VAL A 26 27.56 -22.23 -26.75
C VAL A 26 27.64 -20.76 -26.35
N ALA A 27 27.17 -20.39 -25.15
CA ALA A 27 27.25 -19.01 -24.65
C ALA A 27 28.69 -18.57 -24.35
N ALA A 28 29.55 -19.48 -23.93
CA ALA A 28 30.96 -19.19 -23.64
C ALA A 28 31.85 -19.11 -24.90
N GLN A 29 31.37 -19.58 -26.06
CA GLN A 29 32.12 -19.51 -27.31
C GLN A 29 32.26 -18.05 -27.76
N GLY A 30 33.50 -17.58 -27.88
CA GLY A 30 33.83 -16.23 -28.34
C GLY A 30 33.94 -15.15 -27.25
N MET A 31 33.79 -15.51 -25.97
CA MET A 31 34.00 -14.57 -24.86
C MET A 31 35.47 -14.50 -24.43
N GLU A 32 35.97 -13.30 -24.13
CA GLU A 32 37.28 -13.12 -23.49
C GLU A 32 37.25 -13.69 -22.07
N SER A 33 38.36 -14.26 -21.58
CA SER A 33 38.42 -14.89 -20.24
C SER A 33 38.00 -13.96 -19.10
N LYS A 34 38.23 -12.65 -19.26
CA LYS A 34 37.79 -11.62 -18.30
C LYS A 34 36.27 -11.46 -18.29
N ASP A 35 35.65 -11.39 -19.46
CA ASP A 35 34.20 -11.22 -19.60
C ASP A 35 33.43 -12.43 -19.08
N PHE A 36 33.98 -13.64 -19.29
CA PHE A 36 33.44 -14.87 -18.72
C PHE A 36 33.40 -14.81 -17.19
N VAL A 37 34.53 -14.43 -16.55
CA VAL A 37 34.62 -14.30 -15.09
C VAL A 37 33.67 -13.22 -14.57
N ILE A 38 33.62 -12.07 -15.21
CA ILE A 38 32.73 -10.96 -14.83
C ILE A 38 31.26 -11.39 -14.92
N THR A 39 30.88 -12.07 -16.00
CA THR A 39 29.50 -12.54 -16.22
C THR A 39 29.09 -13.58 -15.18
N LEU A 40 29.98 -14.51 -14.84
CA LEU A 40 29.75 -15.47 -13.75
C LEU A 40 29.56 -14.77 -12.40
N LEU A 41 30.43 -13.82 -12.06
CA LEU A 41 30.32 -13.06 -10.81
C LEU A 41 29.02 -12.25 -10.75
N ARG A 42 28.60 -11.63 -11.86
CA ARG A 42 27.32 -10.91 -11.94
C ARG A 42 26.13 -11.85 -11.73
N GLY A 43 26.13 -13.00 -12.42
CA GLY A 43 25.09 -14.01 -12.27
C GLY A 43 25.00 -14.55 -10.84
N LEU A 44 26.15 -14.82 -10.22
CA LEU A 44 26.22 -15.25 -8.83
C LEU A 44 25.74 -14.15 -7.87
N SER A 45 26.15 -12.90 -8.07
CA SER A 45 25.76 -11.78 -7.21
C SER A 45 24.25 -11.53 -7.23
N VAL A 46 23.66 -11.46 -8.43
CA VAL A 46 22.20 -11.32 -8.60
C VAL A 46 21.47 -12.55 -8.05
N GLY A 47 21.99 -13.75 -8.31
CA GLY A 47 21.46 -15.00 -7.78
C GLY A 47 21.49 -15.06 -6.26
N SER A 48 22.58 -14.63 -5.62
CA SER A 48 22.74 -14.61 -4.16
C SER A 48 21.79 -13.62 -3.50
N ILE A 49 21.63 -12.42 -4.06
CA ILE A 49 20.67 -11.43 -3.55
C ILE A 49 19.25 -11.98 -3.68
N THR A 50 18.90 -12.53 -4.85
CA THR A 50 17.57 -13.10 -5.10
C THR A 50 17.30 -14.31 -4.20
N PHE A 51 18.30 -15.17 -3.97
CA PHE A 51 18.22 -16.30 -3.06
C PHE A 51 18.05 -15.85 -1.61
N LEU A 52 18.83 -14.87 -1.14
CA LEU A 52 18.69 -14.29 0.21
C LEU A 52 17.29 -13.72 0.44
N VAL A 53 16.77 -12.98 -0.54
CA VAL A 53 15.41 -12.42 -0.49
C VAL A 53 14.38 -13.56 -0.46
N ALA A 54 14.48 -14.54 -1.35
CA ALA A 54 13.56 -15.68 -1.41
C ALA A 54 13.62 -16.55 -0.14
N SER A 55 14.80 -16.77 0.43
CA SER A 55 14.98 -17.51 1.69
C SER A 55 14.46 -16.71 2.88
N GLY A 56 14.65 -15.39 2.89
CA GLY A 56 14.08 -14.50 3.90
C GLY A 56 12.56 -14.50 3.85
N PHE A 57 11.99 -14.46 2.64
CA PHE A 57 10.55 -14.64 2.42
C PHE A 57 10.09 -16.01 2.94
N SER A 58 10.74 -17.10 2.53
CA SER A 58 10.40 -18.47 2.98
C SER A 58 10.51 -18.65 4.49
N LEU A 59 11.45 -18.00 5.16
CA LEU A 59 11.59 -18.02 6.63
C LEU A 59 10.47 -17.24 7.31
N ILE A 60 10.13 -16.05 6.79
CA ILE A 60 9.02 -15.23 7.31
C ILE A 60 7.70 -16.00 7.15
N PHE A 61 7.43 -16.60 5.98
CA PHE A 61 6.21 -17.39 5.73
C PHE A 61 6.22 -18.78 6.38
N GLY A 62 7.40 -19.34 6.67
CA GLY A 62 7.54 -20.64 7.32
C GLY A 62 7.47 -20.58 8.84
N LEU A 63 7.69 -19.41 9.45
CA LEU A 63 7.67 -19.22 10.91
C LEU A 63 6.49 -18.37 11.41
N LEU A 64 5.88 -17.53 10.57
CA LEU A 64 4.68 -16.77 10.93
C LEU A 64 3.45 -17.38 10.24
N ASP A 65 2.64 -18.10 11.01
CA ASP A 65 1.34 -18.68 10.59
C ASP A 65 0.28 -17.63 10.20
N VAL A 66 0.61 -16.33 10.21
CA VAL A 66 -0.31 -15.25 9.81
C VAL A 66 0.39 -14.26 8.89
N LEU A 67 -0.02 -14.29 7.63
CA LEU A 67 0.24 -13.28 6.61
C LEU A 67 -0.35 -11.93 7.08
N ASN A 68 0.47 -11.05 7.66
CA ASN A 68 0.02 -9.69 7.90
C ASN A 68 0.06 -8.87 6.59
N LEU A 69 -0.95 -9.05 5.75
CA LEU A 69 -1.21 -8.22 4.57
C LEU A 69 -1.46 -6.74 4.92
N ALA A 70 -1.57 -6.38 6.21
CA ALA A 70 -1.70 -4.99 6.63
C ALA A 70 -0.47 -4.15 6.25
N HIS A 71 0.69 -4.78 6.03
CA HIS A 71 1.90 -4.02 5.71
C HIS A 71 1.85 -3.40 4.30
N GLY A 72 1.24 -4.08 3.33
CA GLY A 72 1.04 -3.56 1.98
C GLY A 72 -0.07 -2.50 1.92
N THR A 73 -1.14 -2.69 2.69
CA THR A 73 -2.24 -1.71 2.76
C THR A 73 -1.82 -0.45 3.53
N LEU A 74 -1.05 -0.57 4.62
CA LEU A 74 -0.46 0.58 5.31
C LEU A 74 0.49 1.37 4.41
N PHE A 75 1.30 0.70 3.59
CA PHE A 75 2.18 1.38 2.64
C PHE A 75 1.37 2.14 1.58
N MET A 76 0.33 1.53 1.00
CA MET A 76 -0.54 2.22 0.03
C MET A 76 -1.29 3.40 0.65
N ILE A 77 -1.83 3.23 1.86
CA ILE A 77 -2.53 4.30 2.58
C ILE A 77 -1.55 5.45 2.86
N GLY A 78 -0.34 5.13 3.35
CA GLY A 78 0.71 6.12 3.60
C GLY A 78 1.12 6.88 2.33
N ALA A 79 1.30 6.18 1.21
CA ALA A 79 1.61 6.80 -0.08
C ALA A 79 0.48 7.71 -0.59
N TYR A 80 -0.77 7.27 -0.48
CA TYR A 80 -1.94 8.07 -0.86
C TYR A 80 -2.07 9.33 -0.01
N VAL A 81 -1.89 9.22 1.31
CA VAL A 81 -1.91 10.37 2.23
C VAL A 81 -0.77 11.33 1.91
N GLY A 82 0.46 10.84 1.74
CA GLY A 82 1.62 11.68 1.40
C GLY A 82 1.44 12.41 0.06
N TRP A 83 0.91 11.74 -0.96
CA TRP A 83 0.59 12.35 -2.25
C TRP A 83 -0.51 13.41 -2.15
N THR A 84 -1.56 13.13 -1.38
CA THR A 84 -2.67 14.08 -1.17
C THR A 84 -2.17 15.38 -0.54
N VAL A 85 -1.30 15.28 0.48
CA VAL A 85 -0.67 16.45 1.12
C VAL A 85 0.24 17.20 0.15
N TYR A 86 0.96 16.50 -0.73
CA TYR A 86 1.86 17.11 -1.71
C TYR A 86 1.11 17.90 -2.80
N VAL A 87 0.02 17.36 -3.34
CA VAL A 87 -0.74 17.98 -4.45
C VAL A 87 -1.62 19.14 -3.98
N ARG A 88 -2.18 19.04 -2.77
CA ARG A 88 -2.96 20.12 -2.15
C ARG A 88 -2.52 20.29 -0.70
N PRO A 89 -1.55 21.19 -0.42
CA PRO A 89 -1.13 21.51 0.94
C PRO A 89 -2.31 21.97 1.82
N ASP A 90 -3.31 22.60 1.20
CA ASP A 90 -4.55 23.07 1.83
C ASP A 90 -5.37 21.92 2.44
N THR A 91 -5.26 20.71 1.86
CA THR A 91 -5.91 19.49 2.40
C THR A 91 -5.43 19.16 3.80
N PHE A 92 -4.20 19.55 4.18
CA PHE A 92 -3.72 19.37 5.55
C PHE A 92 -4.54 20.22 6.54
N VAL A 93 -4.92 21.44 6.15
CA VAL A 93 -5.78 22.33 6.94
C VAL A 93 -7.21 21.78 6.97
N ASP A 94 -7.70 21.26 5.85
CA ASP A 94 -9.01 20.61 5.81
C ASP A 94 -9.05 19.34 6.64
N LEU A 95 -7.97 18.53 6.69
CA LEU A 95 -7.90 17.32 7.52
C LEU A 95 -7.70 17.64 9.00
N LEU A 96 -7.09 18.77 9.32
CA LEU A 96 -6.96 19.27 10.69
C LEU A 96 -8.32 19.62 11.30
N ALA A 97 -9.29 20.12 10.52
CA ALA A 97 -10.62 20.48 11.04
C ALA A 97 -11.42 19.28 11.63
N PRO A 98 -11.63 18.14 10.93
CA PRO A 98 -12.29 16.96 11.47
C PRO A 98 -11.44 16.27 12.55
N LEU A 99 -10.11 16.30 12.45
CA LEU A 99 -9.24 15.73 13.48
C LEU A 99 -9.29 16.57 14.77
N ALA A 100 -9.29 17.90 14.65
CA ALA A 100 -9.47 18.82 15.77
C ALA A 100 -10.87 18.70 16.38
N LEU A 101 -11.93 18.49 15.58
CA LEU A 101 -13.27 18.20 16.09
C LEU A 101 -13.33 16.90 16.90
N LEU A 102 -12.69 15.82 16.41
CA LEU A 102 -12.59 14.55 17.14
C LEU A 102 -11.83 14.71 18.46
N ILE A 103 -10.69 15.38 18.43
CA ILE A 103 -9.85 15.65 19.60
C ILE A 103 -10.59 16.57 20.59
N SER A 104 -11.30 17.59 20.09
CA SER A 104 -12.15 18.48 20.89
C SER A 104 -13.26 17.70 21.60
N GLY A 105 -13.90 16.73 20.93
CA GLY A 105 -14.90 15.88 21.55
C GLY A 105 -14.36 15.03 22.70
N PHE A 106 -13.12 14.53 22.57
CA PHE A 106 -12.44 13.77 23.62
C PHE A 106 -12.02 14.66 24.80
N LEU A 107 -11.40 15.81 24.53
CA LEU A 107 -10.90 16.74 25.55
C LEU A 107 -12.04 17.42 26.33
N LEU A 108 -13.15 17.75 25.66
CA LEU A 108 -14.31 18.36 26.30
C LEU A 108 -15.19 17.34 27.03
N GLY A 109 -14.87 16.04 26.98
CA GLY A 109 -15.65 14.99 27.64
C GLY A 109 -15.81 15.20 29.15
N ASP A 110 -14.76 15.68 29.83
CA ASP A 110 -14.83 15.95 31.26
C ASP A 110 -15.58 17.25 31.57
N VAL A 111 -15.49 18.25 30.70
CA VAL A 111 -16.26 19.51 30.79
C VAL A 111 -17.76 19.23 30.61
N TRP A 112 -18.10 18.32 29.69
CA TRP A 112 -19.48 17.92 29.43
C TRP A 112 -20.13 17.24 30.64
N LYS A 113 -19.40 16.38 31.37
CA LYS A 113 -19.87 15.75 32.61
C LYS A 113 -20.22 16.79 33.67
N VAL A 114 -19.36 17.80 33.84
CA VAL A 114 -19.57 18.90 34.79
C VAL A 114 -20.79 19.74 34.39
N LEU A 115 -20.93 20.13 33.12
CA LEU A 115 -22.06 20.90 32.61
C LEU A 115 -23.40 20.14 32.77
N VAL A 116 -23.45 18.87 32.40
CA VAL A 116 -24.66 18.04 32.50
C VAL A 116 -25.06 17.80 33.95
N SER A 117 -24.10 17.72 34.89
CA SER A 117 -24.41 17.58 36.32
C SER A 117 -25.12 18.80 36.92
N LYS A 118 -24.95 19.99 36.33
CA LYS A 118 -25.62 21.22 36.77
C LYS A 118 -27.06 21.34 36.27
N ILE A 119 -27.45 20.54 35.27
CA ILE A 119 -28.80 20.56 34.70
C ILE A 119 -29.66 19.52 35.42
N LYS A 120 -30.62 19.98 36.24
CA LYS A 120 -31.62 19.13 36.88
C LYS A 120 -32.67 18.69 35.85
N LEU A 121 -32.40 17.61 35.14
CA LEU A 121 -33.30 17.03 34.14
C LEU A 121 -34.32 16.09 34.79
N LYS A 122 -35.58 16.18 34.36
CA LYS A 122 -36.66 15.26 34.75
C LYS A 122 -36.33 13.84 34.26
N GLY A 123 -36.63 12.81 35.07
CA GLY A 123 -36.15 11.43 34.88
C GLY A 123 -36.36 10.81 33.49
N SER A 124 -37.48 11.11 32.80
CA SER A 124 -37.72 10.63 31.42
C SER A 124 -36.84 11.33 30.38
N ILE A 125 -36.64 12.64 30.51
CA ILE A 125 -35.82 13.41 29.56
C ILE A 125 -34.34 12.98 29.66
N ARG A 126 -33.86 12.63 30.86
CA ARG A 126 -32.46 12.20 31.08
C ARG A 126 -32.08 10.94 30.31
N LYS A 127 -33.05 10.06 30.02
CA LYS A 127 -32.83 8.83 29.23
C LYS A 127 -32.85 9.08 27.73
N VAL A 128 -33.64 10.04 27.24
CA VAL A 128 -33.85 10.29 25.79
C VAL A 128 -32.83 11.29 25.23
N LEU A 129 -32.36 12.23 26.05
CA LEU A 129 -31.44 13.29 25.62
C LEU A 129 -30.12 12.77 24.98
N PRO A 130 -29.45 11.72 25.50
CA PRO A 130 -28.23 11.19 24.87
C PRO A 130 -28.49 10.58 23.49
N TRP A 131 -29.61 9.88 23.32
CA TRP A 131 -29.99 9.27 22.05
C TRP A 131 -30.33 10.32 20.99
N LEU A 132 -31.05 11.38 21.39
CA LEU A 132 -31.28 12.54 20.53
C LEU A 132 -29.96 13.21 20.10
N GLY A 133 -29.02 13.38 21.03
CA GLY A 133 -27.70 13.95 20.73
C GLY A 133 -26.88 13.10 19.74
N ILE A 134 -26.92 11.78 19.88
CA ILE A 134 -26.24 10.85 18.95
C ILE A 134 -26.87 10.92 17.56
N LEU A 135 -28.21 10.93 17.46
CA LEU A 135 -28.91 11.04 16.18
C LEU A 135 -28.60 12.37 15.47
N LEU A 136 -28.58 13.47 16.22
CA LEU A 136 -28.31 14.80 15.69
C LEU A 136 -26.84 14.92 15.24
N SER A 137 -25.91 14.37 16.01
CA SER A 137 -24.49 14.25 15.64
C SER A 137 -24.31 13.43 14.36
N GLY A 138 -24.97 12.27 14.26
CA GLY A 138 -24.93 11.42 13.07
C GLY A 138 -25.48 12.12 11.83
N TRP A 139 -26.56 12.90 11.97
CA TRP A 139 -27.13 13.68 10.88
C TRP A 139 -26.21 14.82 10.40
N ILE A 140 -25.57 15.54 11.33
CA ILE A 140 -24.58 16.56 11.01
C ILE A 140 -23.39 15.93 10.27
N LEU A 141 -22.87 14.81 10.76
CA LEU A 141 -21.73 14.12 10.17
C LEU A 141 -22.05 13.62 8.75
N PHE A 142 -23.24 13.06 8.53
CA PHE A 142 -23.70 12.66 7.19
C PHE A 142 -23.83 13.85 6.22
N SER A 143 -24.29 15.00 6.72
CA SER A 143 -24.45 16.21 5.90
C SER A 143 -23.10 16.83 5.53
N ILE A 144 -22.14 16.82 6.46
CA ILE A 144 -20.76 17.25 6.20
C ILE A 144 -20.09 16.31 5.21
N LEU A 145 -20.27 14.99 5.37
CA LEU A 145 -19.62 13.99 4.53
C LEU A 145 -20.06 14.08 3.06
N LYS A 146 -21.33 14.46 2.81
CA LYS A 146 -21.82 14.73 1.45
C LYS A 146 -21.25 16.00 0.82
N THR A 147 -20.93 16.99 1.65
CA THR A 147 -20.37 18.27 1.21
C THR A 147 -18.84 18.20 1.10
N TYR A 148 -18.22 17.25 1.77
CA TYR A 148 -16.78 17.01 1.69
C TYR A 148 -16.40 16.43 0.33
N PRO A 149 -15.40 16.99 -0.38
CA PRO A 149 -14.90 16.39 -1.61
C PRO A 149 -14.19 15.07 -1.29
N ILE A 150 -14.93 13.95 -1.40
CA ILE A 150 -14.43 12.61 -1.06
C ILE A 150 -13.44 12.07 -2.12
N SER A 151 -13.36 12.71 -3.29
CA SER A 151 -12.48 12.31 -4.38
C SER A 151 -11.94 13.53 -5.13
N ILE A 152 -10.60 13.61 -5.25
CA ILE A 152 -9.85 14.63 -6.02
C ILE A 152 -9.96 14.41 -7.54
N TRP A 153 -10.62 13.33 -7.95
CA TRP A 153 -10.68 12.82 -9.31
C TRP A 153 -12.15 12.65 -9.67
N GLU A 154 -12.53 13.08 -10.87
CA GLU A 154 -13.84 12.78 -11.44
C GLU A 154 -13.99 11.25 -11.57
N PRO A 155 -15.01 10.63 -10.95
CA PRO A 155 -15.27 9.20 -11.10
C PRO A 155 -15.52 8.78 -12.56
N GLY A 156 -15.83 9.74 -13.44
CA GLY A 156 -15.99 9.55 -14.89
C GLY A 156 -14.70 9.63 -15.70
N ASN A 157 -13.58 10.10 -15.13
CA ASN A 157 -12.33 10.32 -15.86
C ASN A 157 -11.11 9.68 -15.15
N TYR A 158 -10.93 8.38 -15.40
CA TYR A 158 -9.82 7.58 -14.84
C TYR A 158 -8.42 8.04 -15.27
N ALA A 159 -8.29 8.85 -16.33
CA ALA A 159 -7.00 9.38 -16.78
C ALA A 159 -6.39 10.35 -15.75
N LEU A 160 -7.23 10.99 -14.93
CA LEU A 160 -6.82 11.91 -13.86
C LEU A 160 -6.68 11.21 -12.51
N SER A 161 -6.79 9.88 -12.45
CA SER A 161 -6.59 9.12 -11.21
C SER A 161 -5.14 9.23 -10.72
N PRO A 162 -4.86 8.98 -9.42
CA PRO A 162 -3.51 9.11 -8.87
C PRO A 162 -2.53 8.15 -9.55
N ILE A 163 -3.00 7.00 -10.03
CA ILE A 163 -2.21 6.04 -10.81
C ILE A 163 -1.88 6.62 -12.19
N GLY A 164 -2.86 7.20 -12.88
CA GLY A 164 -2.67 7.85 -14.19
C GLY A 164 -1.67 9.01 -14.11
N ILE A 165 -1.79 9.86 -13.10
CA ILE A 165 -0.88 10.99 -12.89
C ILE A 165 0.52 10.51 -12.51
N SER A 166 0.65 9.46 -11.69
CA SER A 166 1.95 8.87 -11.36
C SER A 166 2.65 8.28 -12.58
N TYR A 167 1.88 7.67 -13.48
CA TYR A 167 2.38 7.17 -14.76
C TYR A 167 2.84 8.32 -15.67
N LEU A 168 2.03 9.36 -15.83
CA LEU A 168 2.38 10.57 -16.60
C LEU A 168 3.61 11.29 -16.02
N ALA A 169 3.72 11.37 -14.68
CA ALA A 169 4.87 11.95 -14.00
C ALA A 169 6.15 11.12 -14.20
N THR A 170 6.03 9.79 -14.24
CA THR A 170 7.15 8.88 -14.57
C THR A 170 7.59 9.03 -16.03
N GLN A 171 6.67 9.41 -16.92
CA GLN A 171 6.95 9.75 -18.32
C GLN A 171 7.55 11.16 -18.51
N GLY A 172 7.80 11.90 -17.43
CA GLY A 172 8.36 13.26 -17.51
C GLY A 172 7.35 14.32 -17.93
N ILE A 173 6.07 13.98 -18.07
CA ILE A 173 4.99 14.91 -18.39
C ILE A 173 4.54 15.55 -17.07
N ARG A 174 5.27 16.59 -16.64
CA ARG A 174 4.91 17.42 -15.49
C ARG A 174 4.25 18.70 -15.99
N GLY A 175 2.92 18.83 -15.89
CA GLY A 175 2.28 20.15 -16.09
C GLY A 175 0.90 20.21 -16.75
N GLN A 176 0.30 19.10 -17.19
CA GLN A 176 -1.11 19.10 -17.63
C GLN A 176 -2.00 18.56 -16.52
N PHE A 177 -2.07 19.30 -15.41
CA PHE A 177 -3.20 19.16 -14.49
C PHE A 177 -4.33 20.01 -15.08
N PRO A 178 -5.47 19.42 -15.47
CA PRO A 178 -6.61 20.22 -15.90
C PRO A 178 -7.00 21.18 -14.77
N PRO A 179 -7.32 22.44 -15.08
CA PRO A 179 -7.63 23.42 -14.07
C PRO A 179 -8.90 22.99 -13.29
N PRO A 180 -9.08 23.46 -12.04
CA PRO A 180 -10.09 22.95 -11.11
C PRO A 180 -11.56 23.25 -11.49
N ASP A 181 -11.83 23.70 -12.71
CA ASP A 181 -13.08 24.31 -13.14
C ASP A 181 -13.51 23.88 -14.55
N MET A 182 -13.78 22.58 -14.75
CA MET A 182 -14.65 22.14 -15.85
C MET A 182 -15.64 21.07 -15.35
N SER A 183 -16.64 21.56 -14.61
CA SER A 183 -17.98 20.99 -14.32
C SER A 183 -18.09 19.52 -13.91
#